data_AF-A0A7X6RS33-F1
#
_entry.id   AF-A0A7X6RS33-F1
#
_cell.length_a   1.000
_cell.length_b   1.000
_cell.length_c   1.000
_cell.angle_alpha   90.00
_cell.angle_beta   90.00
_cell.angle_gamma   90.00
#
_symmetry.space_group_name_H-M   'P 1'
#
loop_
_entity.id
_entity.type
_entity.pdbx_description
1 polymer ?
#
loop_
_entity_poly.entity_id
_entity_poly.type
_entity_poly.pdbx_seq_one_letter_code
_entity_poly.pdbx_strand_id
1 'polypeptide(L)'
;MLLIAALLVILSVSVLGSFPGRYESTGEELPSSLSLAAAAEVEENLAEDPRGPVSDLLTTERGVLAVFDDGVALFGTDPVTEVWSLQDLGGPVSAGVTADGSEIVLAQEGQGPFSGHTRWAVLAEATGQVISEDWAQESPDELVALLATDSRLVLGENGRVTARALEDDRELWSLEPQQSCGKSEVKVIGDTVATVSLCGGEVRLSGVSAETGETEWERTWSGDALPDMHLLTPRTVPGGRSDPVERIVRGDLADGYVLFGRGEVFDRARAQEYLPPQTDLDEVPAHVVLVEDLQDADARLVLQAGHVFLEEGLIDREELDEAGLLVDGRLPLSPQEWEGDPRMMIDDLDAVLSAQNNGLG
;
A
#
# COMPACT_ATOMS: atom_id res chain seq x y z
N MET A 1 37.40 5.74 59.19
CA MET A 1 36.55 6.29 58.11
C MET A 1 37.03 5.68 56.80
N LEU A 2 36.32 4.67 56.31
CA LEU A 2 36.55 4.08 54.98
C LEU A 2 35.17 4.03 54.31
N LEU A 3 35.00 4.84 53.27
CA LEU A 3 33.75 5.00 52.53
C LEU A 3 33.72 3.93 51.43
N ILE A 4 32.77 3.00 51.51
CA ILE A 4 32.50 2.01 50.45
C ILE A 4 31.51 2.66 49.49
N ALA A 5 31.97 2.99 48.28
CA ALA A 5 31.10 3.39 47.17
C ALA A 5 30.54 2.12 46.52
N ALA A 6 29.25 1.87 46.74
CA ALA A 6 28.50 0.85 46.01
C ALA A 6 28.10 1.40 44.64
N LEU A 7 28.75 0.89 43.60
CA LEU A 7 28.40 1.10 42.21
C LEU A 7 27.14 0.26 41.90
N LEU A 8 25.99 0.91 41.81
CA LEU A 8 24.73 0.27 41.44
C LEU A 8 24.70 0.16 39.90
N VAL A 9 25.14 -0.98 39.38
CA VAL A 9 24.92 -1.35 37.97
C VAL A 9 23.47 -1.79 37.85
N ILE A 10 22.61 -0.93 37.31
CA ILE A 10 21.27 -1.32 36.87
C ILE A 10 21.46 -2.11 35.57
N LEU A 11 21.51 -3.43 35.71
CA LEU A 11 21.27 -4.35 34.59
C LEU A 11 19.78 -4.30 34.28
N SER A 12 19.39 -3.54 33.25
CA SER A 12 18.11 -3.71 32.58
C SER A 12 18.15 -5.05 31.85
N VAL A 13 17.76 -6.11 32.55
CA VAL A 13 17.47 -7.40 31.92
C VAL A 13 16.11 -7.25 31.26
N SER A 14 16.10 -7.01 29.95
CA SER A 14 14.91 -7.16 29.12
C SER A 14 14.51 -8.63 29.13
N VAL A 15 13.71 -9.03 30.12
CA VAL A 15 12.96 -10.30 30.05
C VAL A 15 11.74 -10.03 29.19
N LEU A 16 11.98 -9.82 27.89
CA LEU A 16 10.97 -9.79 26.86
C LEU A 16 10.76 -11.25 26.46
N GLY A 17 9.63 -11.82 26.89
CA GLY A 17 9.22 -13.15 26.45
C GLY A 17 8.94 -13.09 24.97
N SER A 18 9.42 -14.05 24.20
CA SER A 18 9.16 -14.17 22.76
C SER A 18 7.71 -13.83 22.39
N PHE A 19 7.50 -13.14 21.27
CA PHE A 19 6.18 -12.99 20.67
C PHE A 19 5.47 -14.36 20.67
N PRO A 20 4.22 -14.46 21.19
CA PRO A 20 3.53 -15.74 21.29
C PRO A 20 3.34 -16.31 19.88
N GLY A 21 3.07 -17.61 19.81
CA GLY A 21 2.72 -18.27 18.56
C GLY A 21 3.66 -19.40 18.17
N ARG A 22 3.16 -20.20 17.23
CA ARG A 22 3.85 -21.29 16.58
C ARG A 22 4.30 -20.80 15.21
N TYR A 23 5.61 -20.63 15.07
CA TYR A 23 6.25 -20.34 13.79
C TYR A 23 6.49 -21.64 13.02
N GLU A 24 6.08 -21.66 11.75
CA GLU A 24 6.36 -22.72 10.80
C GLU A 24 6.96 -22.13 9.52
N SER A 25 7.93 -22.84 8.95
CA SER A 25 8.54 -22.50 7.65
C SER A 25 8.56 -23.74 6.79
N THR A 26 8.22 -23.59 5.52
CA THR A 26 8.20 -24.69 4.55
C THR A 26 9.59 -24.95 3.97
N GLY A 27 10.53 -24.01 4.13
CA GLY A 27 11.86 -24.05 3.51
C GLY A 27 11.86 -23.63 2.05
N GLU A 28 10.72 -23.21 1.51
CA GLU A 28 10.61 -22.58 0.20
C GLU A 28 11.24 -21.18 0.24
N GLU A 29 11.77 -20.73 -0.89
CA GLU A 29 12.32 -19.38 -1.04
C GLU A 29 11.27 -18.48 -1.68
N LEU A 30 11.18 -17.22 -1.21
CA LEU A 30 10.38 -16.21 -1.90
C LEU A 30 10.94 -15.94 -3.30
N PRO A 31 10.09 -15.61 -4.28
CA PRO A 31 10.57 -15.15 -5.57
C PRO A 31 11.37 -13.84 -5.40
N SER A 32 12.12 -13.46 -6.44
CA SER A 32 12.88 -12.21 -6.43
C SER A 32 12.02 -10.96 -6.36
N SER A 33 10.75 -11.06 -6.76
CA SER A 33 9.77 -9.98 -6.79
C SER A 33 8.36 -10.55 -6.78
N LEU A 34 7.40 -9.75 -6.31
CA LEU A 34 5.98 -10.05 -6.38
C LEU A 34 5.51 -10.24 -7.84
N SER A 35 4.73 -11.28 -8.09
CA SER A 35 3.94 -11.45 -9.33
C SER A 35 2.51 -11.02 -9.07
N LEU A 36 2.14 -9.84 -9.57
CA LEU A 36 0.82 -9.25 -9.33
C LEU A 36 -0.33 -10.06 -9.93
N ALA A 37 -0.12 -10.74 -11.06
CA ALA A 37 -1.14 -11.59 -11.66
C ALA A 37 -1.48 -12.80 -10.76
N ALA A 38 -0.46 -13.39 -10.16
CA ALA A 38 -0.63 -14.54 -9.28
C ALA A 38 -0.97 -14.15 -7.83
N ALA A 39 -0.79 -12.89 -7.44
CA ALA A 39 -1.29 -12.37 -6.16
C ALA A 39 -2.81 -12.55 -6.03
N ALA A 40 -3.57 -12.44 -7.13
CA ALA A 40 -5.01 -12.71 -7.15
C ALA A 40 -5.32 -14.21 -6.93
N GLU A 41 -4.47 -15.11 -7.42
CA GLU A 41 -4.63 -16.56 -7.23
C GLU A 41 -4.45 -16.97 -5.76
N VAL A 42 -3.74 -16.18 -4.95
CA VAL A 42 -3.60 -16.41 -3.50
C VAL A 42 -4.98 -16.36 -2.81
N GLU A 43 -5.83 -15.40 -3.17
CA GLU A 43 -7.18 -15.29 -2.61
C GLU A 43 -8.03 -16.54 -2.92
N GLU A 44 -7.98 -17.02 -4.17
CA GLU A 44 -8.70 -18.22 -4.59
C GLU A 44 -8.23 -19.48 -3.85
N ASN A 45 -6.91 -19.61 -3.66
CA ASN A 45 -6.31 -20.75 -2.94
C ASN A 45 -6.66 -20.75 -1.45
N LEU A 46 -6.90 -19.58 -0.85
CA LEU A 46 -7.22 -19.43 0.57
C LEU A 46 -8.70 -19.62 0.90
N ALA A 47 -9.58 -19.69 -0.11
CA ALA A 47 -11.02 -19.83 0.09
C ALA A 47 -11.43 -21.08 0.91
N GLU A 48 -10.63 -22.15 0.87
CA GLU A 48 -10.84 -23.39 1.61
C GLU A 48 -9.76 -23.66 2.66
N ASP A 49 -9.00 -22.64 3.09
CA ASP A 49 -7.91 -22.82 4.05
C ASP A 49 -8.42 -23.31 5.42
N PRO A 50 -7.81 -24.36 6.01
CA PRO A 50 -8.24 -24.92 7.28
C PRO A 50 -8.10 -23.98 8.48
N ARG A 51 -7.34 -22.87 8.37
CA ARG A 51 -7.19 -21.84 9.40
C ARG A 51 -8.43 -20.94 9.53
N GLY A 52 -9.34 -20.99 8.56
CA GLY A 52 -10.57 -20.21 8.55
C GLY A 52 -10.52 -19.04 7.55
N PRO A 53 -11.48 -18.11 7.62
CA PRO A 53 -11.54 -17.00 6.68
C PRO A 53 -10.34 -16.07 6.85
N VAL A 54 -9.83 -15.60 5.72
CA VAL A 54 -8.84 -14.52 5.68
C VAL A 54 -9.55 -13.21 6.01
N SER A 55 -9.04 -12.48 7.00
CA SER A 55 -9.54 -11.16 7.38
C SER A 55 -8.97 -10.05 6.50
N ASP A 56 -7.74 -10.21 6.02
CA ASP A 56 -7.09 -9.26 5.11
C ASP A 56 -6.00 -9.91 4.23
N LEU A 57 -5.73 -9.32 3.07
CA LEU A 57 -4.67 -9.70 2.13
C LEU A 57 -3.81 -8.48 1.81
N LEU A 58 -2.53 -8.56 2.16
CA LEU A 58 -1.59 -7.46 2.00
C LEU A 58 -0.45 -7.87 1.06
N THR A 59 -0.11 -7.04 0.09
CA THR A 59 1.04 -7.28 -0.79
C THR A 59 2.34 -6.85 -0.13
N THR A 60 3.37 -7.68 -0.26
CA THR A 60 4.73 -7.38 0.18
C THR A 60 5.63 -7.10 -1.01
N GLU A 61 6.94 -6.92 -0.79
CA GLU A 61 7.92 -6.82 -1.86
C GLU A 61 7.94 -8.07 -2.76
N ARG A 62 7.71 -9.26 -2.17
CA ARG A 62 7.95 -10.55 -2.84
C ARG A 62 6.80 -11.55 -2.74
N GLY A 63 5.69 -11.20 -2.09
CA GLY A 63 4.60 -12.13 -1.85
C GLY A 63 3.31 -11.46 -1.38
N VAL A 64 2.40 -12.29 -0.89
CA VAL A 64 1.12 -11.87 -0.32
C VAL A 64 1.01 -12.40 1.10
N LEU A 65 0.82 -11.50 2.05
CA LEU A 65 0.54 -11.82 3.44
C LEU A 65 -0.96 -12.01 3.63
N ALA A 66 -1.35 -13.21 4.01
CA ALA A 66 -2.69 -13.52 4.47
C ALA A 66 -2.81 -13.32 5.98
N VAL A 67 -3.80 -12.55 6.40
CA VAL A 67 -4.14 -12.31 7.80
C VAL A 67 -5.34 -13.15 8.17
N PHE A 68 -5.23 -13.91 9.25
CA PHE A 68 -6.31 -14.71 9.82
C PHE A 68 -6.65 -14.15 11.21
N ASP A 69 -7.76 -14.62 11.78
CA ASP A 69 -8.16 -14.21 13.14
C ASP A 69 -7.06 -14.48 14.19
N ASP A 70 -6.29 -15.55 14.09
CA ASP A 70 -5.29 -15.94 15.11
C ASP A 70 -3.89 -16.21 14.52
N GLY A 71 -3.54 -15.52 13.44
CA GLY A 71 -2.25 -15.71 12.80
C GLY A 71 -2.09 -15.00 11.46
N VAL A 72 -0.89 -15.15 10.89
CA VAL A 72 -0.54 -14.65 9.57
C VAL A 72 0.24 -15.73 8.79
N ALA A 73 0.18 -15.69 7.46
CA ALA A 73 0.97 -16.55 6.59
C ALA A 73 1.40 -15.80 5.34
N LEU A 74 2.67 -15.95 4.94
CA LEU A 74 3.19 -15.36 3.71
C LEU A 74 3.23 -16.40 2.60
N PHE A 75 2.69 -16.01 1.44
CA PHE A 75 2.68 -16.80 0.22
C PHE A 75 3.58 -16.18 -0.83
N GLY A 76 4.42 -16.99 -1.46
CA GLY A 76 5.02 -16.64 -2.75
C GLY A 76 3.96 -16.59 -3.83
N THR A 77 4.24 -15.90 -4.93
CA THR A 77 3.29 -15.72 -6.05
C THR A 77 3.77 -16.36 -7.36
N ASP A 78 4.90 -17.08 -7.39
CA ASP A 78 5.29 -17.83 -8.59
C ASP A 78 6.30 -18.94 -8.22
N PRO A 79 5.82 -20.16 -7.88
CA PRO A 79 4.41 -20.57 -7.75
C PRO A 79 3.73 -20.03 -6.49
N VAL A 80 2.40 -20.14 -6.42
CA VAL A 80 1.65 -19.83 -5.19
C VAL A 80 1.90 -20.92 -4.14
N THR A 81 2.76 -20.62 -3.17
CA THR A 81 3.14 -21.54 -2.08
C THR A 81 3.33 -20.79 -0.77
N GLU A 82 2.92 -21.40 0.34
CA GLU A 82 3.22 -20.87 1.68
C GLU A 82 4.72 -20.97 1.95
N VAL A 83 5.34 -19.86 2.37
CA VAL A 83 6.77 -19.77 2.71
C VAL A 83 6.96 -19.92 4.22
N TRP A 84 6.16 -19.19 4.99
CA TRP A 84 6.14 -19.26 6.44
C TRP A 84 4.78 -18.83 6.99
N SER A 85 4.49 -19.26 8.21
CA SER A 85 3.34 -18.78 8.97
C SER A 85 3.64 -18.65 10.45
N LEU A 86 2.87 -17.77 11.10
CA LEU A 86 2.87 -17.56 12.53
C LEU A 86 1.43 -17.68 13.03
N GLN A 87 1.16 -18.72 13.81
CA GLN A 87 -0.20 -19.10 14.23
C GLN A 87 -0.30 -19.22 15.75
N ASP A 88 -1.50 -19.50 16.27
CA ASP A 88 -1.76 -19.76 17.68
C ASP A 88 -1.34 -18.57 18.57
N LEU A 89 -1.61 -17.34 18.11
CA LEU A 89 -1.26 -16.09 18.79
C LEU A 89 -2.12 -15.84 20.03
N GLY A 90 -3.22 -16.55 20.17
CA GLY A 90 -4.11 -16.52 21.32
C GLY A 90 -5.22 -15.46 21.24
N GLY A 91 -5.47 -14.86 20.07
CA GLY A 91 -6.54 -13.89 19.85
C GLY A 91 -6.41 -13.06 18.57
N PRO A 92 -7.43 -12.23 18.25
CA PRO A 92 -7.49 -11.37 17.07
C PRO A 92 -6.21 -10.59 16.83
N VAL A 93 -5.72 -10.64 15.59
CA VAL A 93 -4.55 -9.87 15.17
C VAL A 93 -4.86 -8.92 14.02
N SER A 94 -4.10 -7.84 13.98
CA SER A 94 -4.06 -6.90 12.87
C SER A 94 -2.64 -6.89 12.32
N ALA A 95 -2.51 -6.82 11.00
CA ALA A 95 -1.21 -6.73 10.36
C ALA A 95 -1.18 -5.57 9.38
N GLY A 96 0.01 -5.06 9.13
CA GLY A 96 0.29 -4.07 8.11
C GLY A 96 1.64 -4.38 7.49
N VAL A 97 1.85 -3.89 6.27
CA VAL A 97 3.12 -4.01 5.55
C VAL A 97 3.70 -2.61 5.38
N THR A 98 5.01 -2.46 5.58
CA THR A 98 5.69 -1.17 5.37
C THR A 98 5.54 -0.69 3.94
N ALA A 99 5.66 0.62 3.72
CA ALA A 99 5.41 1.23 2.42
C ALA A 99 6.25 0.63 1.29
N ASP A 100 7.46 0.13 1.56
CA ASP A 100 8.34 -0.54 0.61
C ASP A 100 8.09 -2.06 0.45
N GLY A 101 7.30 -2.67 1.35
CA GLY A 101 6.97 -4.08 1.31
C GLY A 101 7.95 -5.00 2.04
N SER A 102 8.97 -4.46 2.72
CA SER A 102 10.10 -5.25 3.25
C SER A 102 9.89 -5.77 4.67
N GLU A 103 9.01 -5.14 5.44
CA GLU A 103 8.71 -5.49 6.83
C GLU A 103 7.20 -5.61 7.05
N ILE A 104 6.84 -6.47 8.00
CA ILE A 104 5.45 -6.71 8.40
C ILE A 104 5.31 -6.29 9.86
N VAL A 105 4.36 -5.41 10.15
CA VAL A 105 4.00 -5.06 11.52
C VAL A 105 2.79 -5.87 11.93
N LEU A 106 2.92 -6.67 12.97
CA LEU A 106 1.87 -7.50 13.54
C LEU A 106 1.48 -6.96 14.91
N ALA A 107 0.20 -6.74 15.16
CA ALA A 107 -0.31 -6.17 16.40
C ALA A 107 -1.44 -7.03 16.98
N GLN A 108 -1.46 -7.15 18.31
CA GLN A 108 -2.44 -7.94 19.05
C GLN A 108 -2.74 -7.29 20.41
N GLU A 109 -4.01 -7.27 20.80
CA GLU A 109 -4.39 -6.78 22.12
C GLU A 109 -3.82 -7.67 23.24
N GLY A 110 -3.20 -7.03 24.23
CA GLY A 110 -2.67 -7.67 25.42
C GLY A 110 -3.75 -8.33 26.27
N GLN A 111 -3.41 -9.47 26.88
CA GLN A 111 -4.36 -10.21 27.73
C GLN A 111 -4.09 -10.02 29.23
N GLY A 112 -5.16 -10.19 30.02
CA GLY A 112 -5.08 -10.17 31.48
C GLY A 112 -4.57 -8.83 32.03
N PRO A 113 -3.46 -8.79 32.79
CA PRO A 113 -2.91 -7.55 33.33
C PRO A 113 -2.49 -6.50 32.28
N PHE A 114 -2.32 -6.92 31.03
CA PHE A 114 -1.96 -6.05 29.90
C PHE A 114 -3.16 -5.69 29.01
N SER A 115 -4.38 -5.97 29.44
CA SER A 115 -5.59 -5.51 28.75
C SER A 115 -5.57 -3.99 28.57
N GLY A 116 -6.00 -3.52 27.39
CA GLY A 116 -5.92 -2.12 26.99
C GLY A 116 -4.53 -1.64 26.59
N HIS A 117 -3.54 -2.53 26.46
CA HIS A 117 -2.29 -2.25 25.77
C HIS A 117 -2.19 -3.21 24.59
N THR A 118 -1.63 -2.75 23.49
CA THR A 118 -1.39 -3.57 22.31
C THR A 118 0.07 -3.97 22.27
N ARG A 119 0.32 -5.26 22.14
CA ARG A 119 1.65 -5.78 21.81
C ARG A 119 1.81 -5.75 20.30
N TRP A 120 2.95 -5.32 19.82
CA TRP A 120 3.26 -5.40 18.40
C TRP A 120 4.69 -5.86 18.16
N ALA A 121 4.92 -6.40 16.97
CA ALA A 121 6.22 -6.87 16.51
C ALA A 121 6.44 -6.51 15.05
N VAL A 122 7.69 -6.24 14.71
CA VAL A 122 8.14 -6.11 13.33
C VAL A 122 8.73 -7.44 12.92
N LEU A 123 8.25 -7.99 11.81
CA LEU A 123 8.70 -9.24 11.23
C LEU A 123 9.44 -8.95 9.94
N ALA A 124 10.58 -9.62 9.75
CA ALA A 124 11.24 -9.65 8.45
C ALA A 124 10.34 -10.39 7.46
N GLU A 125 9.94 -9.73 6.37
CA GLU A 125 9.06 -10.34 5.37
C GLU A 125 9.62 -11.66 4.84
N ALA A 126 10.93 -11.72 4.63
CA ALA A 126 11.62 -12.89 4.12
C ALA A 126 11.43 -14.17 4.92
N THR A 127 11.35 -14.04 6.24
CA THR A 127 11.54 -15.16 7.17
C THR A 127 10.51 -15.20 8.29
N GLY A 128 9.62 -14.21 8.40
CA GLY A 128 8.70 -14.07 9.54
C GLY A 128 9.41 -13.93 10.89
N GLN A 129 10.73 -13.69 10.90
CA GLN A 129 11.48 -13.53 12.14
C GLN A 129 11.19 -12.18 12.77
N VAL A 130 10.97 -12.17 14.09
CA VAL A 130 10.81 -10.96 14.88
C VAL A 130 12.11 -10.17 14.89
N ILE A 131 12.09 -8.96 14.33
CA ILE A 131 13.18 -7.97 14.33
C ILE A 131 13.14 -7.18 15.63
N SER A 132 11.98 -6.61 15.96
CA SER A 132 11.71 -5.82 17.16
C SER A 132 10.32 -6.12 17.70
N GLU A 133 10.10 -5.78 18.97
CA GLU A 133 8.80 -5.90 19.63
C GLU A 133 8.64 -4.82 20.70
N ASP A 134 7.43 -4.29 20.83
CA ASP A 134 7.11 -3.28 21.85
C ASP A 134 5.61 -3.33 22.23
N TRP A 135 5.22 -2.42 23.12
CA TRP A 135 3.87 -2.24 23.63
C TRP A 135 3.42 -0.80 23.42
N ALA A 136 2.18 -0.63 22.97
CA ALA A 136 1.55 0.67 22.76
C ALA A 136 0.17 0.75 23.43
N GLN A 137 -0.42 1.93 23.51
CA GLN A 137 -1.78 2.13 24.04
C GLN A 137 -2.84 2.15 22.93
N GLU A 138 -2.41 2.42 21.70
CA GLU A 138 -3.21 2.36 20.49
C GLU A 138 -3.78 0.96 20.28
N SER A 139 -4.95 0.88 19.63
CA SER A 139 -5.52 -0.41 19.22
C SER A 139 -4.66 -1.12 18.17
N PRO A 140 -4.81 -2.44 17.99
CA PRO A 140 -4.09 -3.18 16.94
C PRO A 140 -4.24 -2.59 15.54
N ASP A 141 -5.46 -2.21 15.16
CA ASP A 141 -5.74 -1.61 13.85
C ASP A 141 -5.05 -0.25 13.68
N GLU A 142 -5.04 0.60 14.72
CA GLU A 142 -4.38 1.91 14.67
C GLU A 142 -2.85 1.79 14.53
N LEU A 143 -2.24 0.75 15.12
CA LEU A 143 -0.80 0.52 15.05
C LEU A 143 -0.31 0.17 13.65
N VAL A 144 -1.12 -0.55 12.88
CA VAL A 144 -0.73 -1.08 11.57
C VAL A 144 -1.32 -0.27 10.40
N ALA A 145 -2.18 0.71 10.67
CA ALA A 145 -2.91 1.46 9.64
C ALA A 145 -2.02 2.36 8.78
N LEU A 146 -0.94 2.92 9.33
CA LEU A 146 -0.09 3.91 8.65
C LEU A 146 1.39 3.57 8.84
N LEU A 147 1.94 2.84 7.87
CA LEU A 147 3.32 2.37 7.91
C LEU A 147 4.14 2.98 6.77
N ALA A 148 5.19 3.70 7.12
CA ALA A 148 6.30 4.04 6.24
C ALA A 148 7.36 2.93 6.28
N THR A 149 8.44 3.08 5.51
CA THR A 149 9.52 2.09 5.42
C THR A 149 10.15 1.74 6.77
N ASP A 150 10.42 2.74 7.62
CA ASP A 150 11.16 2.57 8.88
C ASP A 150 10.38 3.04 10.12
N SER A 151 9.13 3.47 9.91
CA SER A 151 8.34 4.14 10.93
C SER A 151 6.85 3.87 10.79
N ARG A 152 6.16 3.89 11.92
CA ARG A 152 4.69 3.97 11.99
C ARG A 152 4.29 5.42 12.22
N LEU A 153 3.15 5.83 11.67
CA LEU A 153 2.60 7.16 11.89
C LEU A 153 1.43 7.10 12.88
N VAL A 154 1.44 8.03 13.82
CA VAL A 154 0.36 8.25 14.78
C VAL A 154 -0.34 9.55 14.44
N LEU A 155 -1.64 9.48 14.12
CA LEU A 155 -2.50 10.64 13.94
C LEU A 155 -3.19 10.99 15.26
N GLY A 156 -2.76 12.07 15.90
CA GLY A 156 -3.39 12.58 17.11
C GLY A 156 -4.73 13.25 16.85
N GLU A 157 -5.60 13.29 17.86
CA GLU A 157 -6.94 13.94 17.78
C GLU A 157 -6.89 15.42 17.39
N ASN A 158 -5.76 16.08 17.66
CA ASN A 158 -5.54 17.48 17.31
C ASN A 158 -5.08 17.66 15.86
N GLY A 159 -4.94 16.60 15.06
CA GLY A 159 -4.40 16.62 13.71
C GLY A 159 -2.87 16.55 13.63
N ARG A 160 -2.17 16.38 14.76
CA ARG A 160 -0.71 16.18 14.78
C ARG A 160 -0.38 14.81 14.21
N VAL A 161 0.52 14.76 13.23
CA VAL A 161 1.08 13.51 12.73
C VAL A 161 2.45 13.30 13.37
N THR A 162 2.68 12.15 13.98
CA THR A 162 3.96 11.82 14.62
C THR A 162 4.51 10.53 14.02
N ALA A 163 5.72 10.56 13.47
CA ALA A 163 6.42 9.35 13.06
C ALA A 163 7.19 8.76 14.25
N ARG A 164 7.05 7.45 14.43
CA ARG A 164 7.70 6.68 15.48
C ARG A 164 8.46 5.52 14.86
N ALA A 165 9.70 5.31 15.28
CA ALA A 165 10.55 4.26 14.73
C ALA A 165 9.94 2.86 14.98
N LEU A 166 10.07 1.96 14.01
CA LEU A 166 9.63 0.57 14.15
C LEU A 166 10.51 -0.26 15.12
N GLU A 167 11.76 0.16 15.36
CA GLU A 167 12.69 -0.60 16.22
C GLU A 167 12.39 -0.44 17.72
N ASP A 168 12.11 0.78 18.18
CA ASP A 168 12.07 1.14 19.61
C ASP A 168 11.00 2.20 19.96
N ASP A 169 10.06 2.44 19.05
CA ASP A 169 8.95 3.38 19.19
C ASP A 169 9.35 4.84 19.52
N ARG A 170 10.61 5.23 19.32
CA ARG A 170 11.02 6.61 19.59
C ARG A 170 10.42 7.57 18.56
N GLU A 171 10.00 8.76 19.00
CA GLU A 171 9.58 9.83 18.09
C GLU A 171 10.76 10.22 17.18
N LEU A 172 10.54 10.16 15.86
CA LEU A 172 11.49 10.58 14.83
C LEU A 172 11.27 12.05 14.48
N TRP A 173 10.04 12.37 14.13
CA TRP A 173 9.58 13.71 13.81
C TRP A 173 8.10 13.85 14.14
N SER A 174 7.65 15.10 14.23
CA SER A 174 6.24 15.42 14.39
C SER A 174 5.88 16.65 13.57
N LEU A 175 4.72 16.58 12.94
CA LEU A 175 4.13 17.63 12.14
C LEU A 175 2.88 18.13 12.87
N GLU A 176 2.95 19.38 13.32
CA GLU A 176 1.79 20.08 13.85
C GLU A 176 0.90 20.56 12.70
N PRO A 177 -0.43 20.45 12.81
CA PRO A 177 -1.33 20.98 11.81
C PRO A 177 -1.21 22.50 11.77
N GLN A 178 -1.35 23.08 10.58
CA GLN A 178 -1.36 24.53 10.46
C GLN A 178 -2.56 25.12 11.20
N GLN A 179 -2.35 26.27 11.84
CA GLN A 179 -3.40 26.97 12.58
C GLN A 179 -4.64 27.15 11.69
N SER A 180 -5.82 26.78 12.19
CA SER A 180 -7.15 26.79 11.53
C SER A 180 -7.54 25.59 10.66
N CYS A 181 -6.66 24.60 10.48
CA CYS A 181 -7.04 23.33 9.85
C CYS A 181 -7.81 22.44 10.86
N GLY A 182 -8.91 21.85 10.41
CA GLY A 182 -9.80 21.00 11.20
C GLY A 182 -9.57 19.51 10.90
N LYS A 183 -10.55 18.88 10.24
CA LYS A 183 -10.47 17.45 9.87
C LYS A 183 -9.31 17.23 8.90
N SER A 184 -8.55 16.15 9.15
CA SER A 184 -7.46 15.70 8.29
C SER A 184 -7.56 14.19 8.04
N GLU A 185 -7.09 13.75 6.88
CA GLU A 185 -6.82 12.35 6.55
C GLU A 185 -5.35 12.22 6.15
N VAL A 186 -4.75 11.06 6.46
CA VAL A 186 -3.34 10.77 6.23
C VAL A 186 -3.22 9.45 5.48
N LYS A 187 -2.32 9.40 4.50
CA LYS A 187 -1.90 8.18 3.80
C LYS A 187 -0.39 8.16 3.65
N VAL A 188 0.17 6.96 3.53
CA VAL A 188 1.59 6.76 3.22
C VAL A 188 1.69 6.19 1.82
N ILE A 189 2.59 6.72 1.01
CA ILE A 189 2.85 6.28 -0.36
C ILE A 189 4.35 6.37 -0.66
N GLY A 190 5.01 5.21 -0.80
CA GLY A 190 6.46 5.13 -0.92
C GLY A 190 7.18 5.90 0.20
N ASP A 191 7.98 6.89 -0.19
CA ASP A 191 8.77 7.77 0.67
C ASP A 191 7.99 9.00 1.21
N THR A 192 6.70 9.11 0.89
CA THR A 192 5.89 10.30 1.14
C THR A 192 4.71 10.01 2.08
N VAL A 193 4.50 10.88 3.06
CA VAL A 193 3.28 10.99 3.86
C VAL A 193 2.40 12.07 3.25
N ALA A 194 1.28 11.67 2.67
CA ALA A 194 0.28 12.59 2.15
C ALA A 194 -0.73 12.93 3.24
N THR A 195 -0.97 14.22 3.43
CA THR A 195 -1.98 14.73 4.36
C THR A 195 -2.96 15.59 3.58
N VAL A 196 -4.26 15.33 3.75
CA VAL A 196 -5.31 16.22 3.22
C VAL A 196 -6.11 16.80 4.38
N SER A 197 -6.27 18.12 4.39
CA SER A 197 -6.83 18.86 5.52
C SER A 197 -7.80 19.94 5.06
N LEU A 198 -8.85 20.16 5.85
CA LEU A 198 -9.81 21.24 5.62
C LEU A 198 -9.47 22.45 6.50
N CYS A 199 -9.08 23.55 5.87
CA CYS A 199 -8.54 24.76 6.50
C CYS A 199 -9.43 25.97 6.20
N GLY A 200 -10.61 26.03 6.82
CA GLY A 200 -11.44 27.24 6.80
C GLY A 200 -11.95 27.66 5.41
N GLY A 201 -12.50 26.72 4.64
CA GLY A 201 -13.00 26.95 3.28
C GLY A 201 -11.97 26.67 2.18
N GLU A 202 -10.79 26.19 2.56
CA GLU A 202 -9.78 25.65 1.68
C GLU A 202 -9.53 24.17 1.99
N VAL A 203 -9.27 23.38 0.97
CA VAL A 203 -8.79 22.01 1.07
C VAL A 203 -7.32 22.02 0.70
N ARG A 204 -6.48 21.50 1.57
CA ARG A 204 -5.04 21.46 1.38
C ARG A 204 -4.54 20.03 1.37
N LEU A 205 -3.84 19.66 0.31
CA LEU A 205 -3.08 18.42 0.21
C LEU A 205 -1.59 18.77 0.32
N SER A 206 -0.88 18.13 1.24
CA SER A 206 0.56 18.31 1.43
C SER A 206 1.25 16.96 1.43
N GLY A 207 2.39 16.89 0.75
CA GLY A 207 3.31 15.76 0.82
C GLY A 207 4.48 16.09 1.70
N VAL A 208 4.77 15.18 2.61
CA VAL A 208 5.79 15.31 3.63
C VAL A 208 6.71 14.11 3.51
N SER A 209 8.03 14.33 3.55
CA SER A 209 9.00 13.24 3.56
C SER A 209 8.74 12.33 4.76
N ALA A 210 8.57 11.02 4.51
CA ALA A 210 8.36 10.04 5.57
C ALA A 210 9.59 9.91 6.49
N GLU A 211 10.79 10.17 5.97
CA GLU A 211 12.04 10.13 6.73
C GLU A 211 12.20 11.35 7.65
N THR A 212 11.95 12.56 7.12
CA THR A 212 12.35 13.80 7.80
C THR A 212 11.20 14.60 8.40
N GLY A 213 9.96 14.37 7.94
CA GLY A 213 8.83 15.21 8.30
C GLY A 213 8.82 16.59 7.60
N GLU A 214 9.71 16.83 6.64
CA GLU A 214 9.76 18.08 5.88
C GLU A 214 8.72 18.10 4.75
N THR A 215 8.00 19.22 4.61
CA THR A 215 7.06 19.41 3.49
C THR A 215 7.82 19.56 2.17
N GLU A 216 7.56 18.66 1.24
CA GLU A 216 8.19 18.66 -0.08
C GLU A 216 7.33 19.39 -1.11
N TRP A 217 6.01 19.22 -1.01
CA TRP A 217 5.06 19.83 -1.93
C TRP A 217 3.72 20.11 -1.23
N GLU A 218 2.98 21.09 -1.77
CA GLU A 218 1.67 21.48 -1.27
C GLU A 218 0.76 21.87 -2.45
N ARG A 219 -0.51 21.52 -2.35
CA ARG A 219 -1.58 21.92 -3.24
C ARG A 219 -2.78 22.37 -2.42
N THR A 220 -3.42 23.45 -2.86
CA THR A 220 -4.62 23.98 -2.19
C THR A 220 -5.72 24.21 -3.22
N TRP A 221 -6.96 23.92 -2.83
CA TRP A 221 -8.18 24.20 -3.57
C TRP A 221 -9.16 24.97 -2.68
N SER A 222 -10.06 25.72 -3.30
CA SER A 222 -11.22 26.25 -2.58
C SER A 222 -12.26 25.13 -2.41
N GLY A 223 -12.73 24.90 -1.18
CA GLY A 223 -13.67 23.81 -0.91
C GLY A 223 -13.94 23.59 0.57
N ASP A 224 -15.04 22.90 0.88
CA ASP A 224 -15.48 22.59 2.25
C ASP A 224 -15.59 21.08 2.54
N ALA A 225 -15.23 20.24 1.58
CA ALA A 225 -15.23 18.78 1.68
C ALA A 225 -13.82 18.22 1.43
N LEU A 226 -13.42 17.24 2.23
CA LEU A 226 -12.17 16.50 1.98
C LEU A 226 -12.40 15.51 0.82
N PRO A 227 -11.47 15.42 -0.15
CA PRO A 227 -11.48 14.34 -1.12
C PRO A 227 -11.14 13.02 -0.44
N ASP A 228 -11.68 11.92 -0.96
CA ASP A 228 -11.22 10.58 -0.59
C ASP A 228 -9.85 10.31 -1.22
N MET A 229 -8.90 9.80 -0.43
CA MET A 229 -7.57 9.45 -0.92
C MET A 229 -7.45 7.95 -1.25
N HIS A 230 -7.03 7.65 -2.47
CA HIS A 230 -6.73 6.30 -2.96
C HIS A 230 -5.23 6.17 -3.25
N LEU A 231 -4.67 4.97 -3.12
CA LEU A 231 -3.26 4.71 -3.34
C LEU A 231 -3.05 3.86 -4.59
N LEU A 232 -2.15 4.32 -5.46
CA LEU A 232 -1.64 3.57 -6.60
C LEU A 232 -0.13 3.36 -6.43
N THR A 233 0.25 2.14 -6.11
CA THR A 233 1.64 1.72 -5.91
C THR A 233 2.00 0.62 -6.91
N PRO A 234 3.29 0.38 -7.19
CA PRO A 234 3.73 -0.79 -7.96
C PRO A 234 3.31 -2.14 -7.34
N ARG A 235 2.85 -2.16 -6.08
CA ARG A 235 2.36 -3.35 -5.36
C ARG A 235 0.83 -3.44 -5.31
N THR A 236 0.10 -2.48 -5.88
CA THR A 236 -1.37 -2.52 -5.93
C THR A 236 -1.81 -3.62 -6.90
N VAL A 237 -2.51 -4.66 -6.40
CA VAL A 237 -3.00 -5.79 -7.21
C VAL A 237 -3.96 -5.30 -8.32
N PRO A 238 -3.63 -5.51 -9.61
CA PRO A 238 -4.48 -5.12 -10.72
C PRO A 238 -5.85 -5.78 -10.67
N GLY A 239 -6.91 -5.00 -10.93
CA GLY A 239 -8.30 -5.47 -10.89
C GLY A 239 -8.84 -5.78 -9.47
N GLY A 240 -8.00 -5.63 -8.44
CA GLY A 240 -8.38 -5.81 -7.05
C GLY A 240 -9.37 -4.73 -6.56
N ARG A 241 -10.01 -4.97 -5.42
CA ARG A 241 -11.01 -4.04 -4.84
C ARG A 241 -10.47 -2.64 -4.54
N SER A 242 -9.17 -2.55 -4.27
CA SER A 242 -8.47 -1.30 -3.97
C SER A 242 -7.78 -0.69 -5.18
N ASP A 243 -7.86 -1.28 -6.38
CA ASP A 243 -7.20 -0.76 -7.58
C ASP A 243 -7.87 0.52 -8.09
N PRO A 244 -7.24 1.71 -7.94
CA PRO A 244 -7.83 2.94 -8.43
C PRO A 244 -7.85 3.00 -9.96
N VAL A 245 -6.99 2.28 -10.68
CA VAL A 245 -6.97 2.27 -12.15
C VAL A 245 -8.22 1.61 -12.70
N GLU A 246 -8.56 0.43 -12.19
CA GLU A 246 -9.81 -0.28 -12.52
C GLU A 246 -11.03 0.60 -12.25
N ARG A 247 -11.07 1.26 -11.09
CA ARG A 247 -12.17 2.15 -10.69
C ARG A 247 -12.32 3.37 -11.59
N ILE A 248 -11.20 3.96 -12.04
CA ILE A 248 -11.22 5.06 -13.02
C ILE A 248 -11.82 4.58 -14.33
N VAL A 249 -11.33 3.45 -14.86
CA VAL A 249 -11.73 2.92 -16.16
C VAL A 249 -13.21 2.51 -16.18
N ARG A 250 -13.71 1.90 -15.09
CA ARG A 250 -15.12 1.56 -14.93
C ARG A 250 -16.04 2.77 -14.68
N GLY A 251 -15.47 3.96 -14.46
CA GLY A 251 -16.22 5.17 -14.17
C GLY A 251 -16.71 5.29 -12.72
N ASP A 252 -16.18 4.47 -11.80
CA ASP A 252 -16.53 4.54 -10.38
C ASP A 252 -16.05 5.84 -9.71
N LEU A 253 -15.06 6.53 -10.32
CA LEU A 253 -14.56 7.84 -9.88
C LEU A 253 -15.02 8.99 -10.80
N ALA A 254 -16.10 8.81 -11.57
CA ALA A 254 -16.54 9.77 -12.58
C ALA A 254 -17.16 11.07 -12.03
N ASP A 255 -17.40 11.16 -10.71
CA ASP A 255 -17.82 12.37 -10.02
C ASP A 255 -16.68 13.38 -9.79
N GLY A 256 -15.44 12.97 -10.02
CA GLY A 256 -14.28 13.85 -10.16
C GLY A 256 -13.04 13.32 -9.45
N TYR A 257 -11.96 13.14 -10.20
CA TYR A 257 -10.70 12.68 -9.66
C TYR A 257 -9.50 13.44 -10.24
N VAL A 258 -8.38 13.36 -9.52
CA VAL A 258 -7.05 13.71 -10.01
C VAL A 258 -6.06 12.58 -9.71
N LEU A 259 -5.13 12.35 -10.64
CA LEU A 259 -3.96 11.51 -10.41
C LEU A 259 -2.81 12.43 -9.98
N PHE A 260 -2.25 12.19 -8.81
CA PHE A 260 -1.32 13.10 -8.16
C PHE A 260 -0.06 12.36 -7.71
N GLY A 261 1.12 12.76 -8.19
CA GLY A 261 2.40 12.16 -7.81
C GLY A 261 3.47 13.22 -7.61
N ARG A 262 4.15 13.19 -6.46
CA ARG A 262 5.30 14.07 -6.12
C ARG A 262 5.08 15.56 -6.42
N GLY A 263 3.90 16.09 -6.08
CA GLY A 263 3.57 17.51 -6.23
C GLY A 263 3.04 17.90 -7.60
N GLU A 264 2.95 16.96 -8.54
CA GLU A 264 2.49 17.19 -9.90
C GLU A 264 1.20 16.40 -10.16
N VAL A 265 0.29 17.02 -10.93
CA VAL A 265 -0.85 16.29 -11.49
C VAL A 265 -0.39 15.57 -12.74
N PHE A 266 -0.65 14.27 -12.78
CA PHE A 266 -0.26 13.44 -13.89
C PHE A 266 -1.10 13.76 -15.13
N ASP A 267 -0.39 14.13 -16.21
CA ASP A 267 -0.98 14.31 -17.52
C ASP A 267 -1.17 12.95 -18.19
N ARG A 268 -2.45 12.59 -18.42
CA ARG A 268 -2.85 11.31 -19.01
C ARG A 268 -2.89 11.38 -20.53
N ALA A 269 -2.08 12.19 -21.19
CA ALA A 269 -2.18 12.48 -22.62
C ALA A 269 -2.38 11.24 -23.51
N ARG A 270 -1.78 10.09 -23.15
CA ARG A 270 -1.88 8.81 -23.87
C ARG A 270 -3.21 8.09 -23.67
N ALA A 271 -3.74 8.11 -22.45
CA ALA A 271 -4.98 7.42 -22.08
C ALA A 271 -6.20 8.37 -22.00
N GLN A 272 -6.03 9.66 -22.29
CA GLN A 272 -7.06 10.69 -22.09
C GLN A 272 -8.35 10.39 -22.85
N GLU A 273 -8.25 9.79 -24.03
CA GLU A 273 -9.37 9.54 -24.92
C GLU A 273 -10.29 8.40 -24.43
N TYR A 274 -9.80 7.54 -23.53
CA TYR A 274 -10.50 6.32 -23.09
C TYR A 274 -10.97 6.36 -21.63
N LEU A 275 -10.60 7.41 -20.92
CA LEU A 275 -10.84 7.52 -19.49
C LEU A 275 -11.78 8.69 -19.21
N PRO A 276 -12.57 8.65 -18.13
CA PRO A 276 -13.35 9.80 -17.70
C PRO A 276 -12.45 11.04 -17.51
N PRO A 277 -12.95 12.26 -17.77
CA PRO A 277 -12.17 13.47 -17.61
C PRO A 277 -11.70 13.65 -16.15
N GLN A 278 -10.51 14.20 -15.97
CA GLN A 278 -10.01 14.60 -14.65
C GLN A 278 -10.72 15.88 -14.23
N THR A 279 -10.83 16.10 -12.92
CA THR A 279 -11.28 17.39 -12.37
C THR A 279 -10.29 18.49 -12.78
N ASP A 280 -10.82 19.67 -13.13
CA ASP A 280 -10.00 20.83 -13.42
C ASP A 280 -9.15 21.20 -12.20
N LEU A 281 -7.89 21.62 -12.45
CA LEU A 281 -6.92 21.88 -11.37
C LEU A 281 -7.33 23.00 -10.40
N ASP A 282 -8.27 23.85 -10.81
CA ASP A 282 -8.79 24.96 -10.01
C ASP A 282 -10.00 24.55 -9.15
N GLU A 283 -10.51 23.33 -9.32
CA GLU A 283 -11.64 22.77 -8.58
C GLU A 283 -11.17 21.68 -7.62
N VAL A 284 -11.82 21.57 -6.46
CA VAL A 284 -11.54 20.47 -5.52
C VAL A 284 -12.06 19.15 -6.10
N PRO A 285 -11.23 18.12 -6.26
CA PRO A 285 -11.70 16.81 -6.72
C PRO A 285 -12.50 16.10 -5.63
N ALA A 286 -13.38 15.16 -6.02
CA ALA A 286 -13.97 14.23 -5.05
C ALA A 286 -12.96 13.15 -4.62
N HIS A 287 -12.03 12.81 -5.51
CA HIS A 287 -11.03 11.76 -5.31
C HIS A 287 -9.61 12.22 -5.65
N VAL A 288 -8.66 11.93 -4.78
CA VAL A 288 -7.23 12.07 -5.07
C VAL A 288 -6.62 10.67 -5.14
N VAL A 289 -6.13 10.28 -6.30
CA VAL A 289 -5.34 9.05 -6.43
C VAL A 289 -3.88 9.44 -6.32
N LEU A 290 -3.27 9.09 -5.19
CA LEU A 290 -1.86 9.30 -4.94
C LEU A 290 -1.08 8.22 -5.69
N VAL A 291 -0.12 8.65 -6.50
CA VAL A 291 0.67 7.78 -7.39
C VAL A 291 2.13 7.77 -6.95
N GLU A 292 2.64 6.58 -6.63
CA GLU A 292 4.04 6.37 -6.21
C GLU A 292 4.99 6.47 -7.41
N ASP A 293 4.64 5.80 -8.51
CA ASP A 293 5.39 5.79 -9.76
C ASP A 293 4.47 6.19 -10.92
N LEU A 294 4.73 7.39 -11.48
CA LEU A 294 3.95 7.93 -12.59
C LEU A 294 4.07 7.08 -13.88
N GLN A 295 5.21 6.41 -14.08
CA GLN A 295 5.41 5.56 -15.26
C GLN A 295 4.67 4.23 -15.12
N ASP A 296 4.67 3.65 -13.92
CA ASP A 296 3.84 2.47 -13.62
C ASP A 296 2.35 2.81 -13.81
N ALA A 297 1.91 3.97 -13.30
CA ALA A 297 0.53 4.42 -13.47
C ALA A 297 0.14 4.64 -14.93
N ASP A 298 0.98 5.29 -15.74
CA ASP A 298 0.75 5.46 -17.19
C ASP A 298 0.57 4.09 -17.87
N ALA A 299 1.52 3.19 -17.63
CA ALA A 299 1.52 1.85 -18.18
C ALA A 299 0.26 1.07 -17.80
N ARG A 300 -0.16 1.14 -16.52
CA ARG A 300 -1.38 0.49 -16.05
C ARG A 300 -2.64 1.07 -16.67
N LEU A 301 -2.72 2.38 -16.84
CA LEU A 301 -3.89 3.03 -17.48
C LEU A 301 -4.03 2.61 -18.95
N VAL A 302 -2.94 2.59 -19.70
CA VAL A 302 -2.92 2.11 -21.10
C VAL A 302 -3.29 0.63 -21.17
N LEU A 303 -2.71 -0.20 -20.30
CA LEU A 303 -2.98 -1.63 -20.25
C LEU A 303 -4.45 -1.91 -19.94
N GLN A 304 -5.02 -1.22 -18.96
CA GLN A 304 -6.42 -1.37 -18.59
C GLN A 304 -7.38 -0.88 -19.68
N ALA A 305 -7.05 0.22 -20.37
CA ALA A 305 -7.79 0.63 -21.56
C ALA A 305 -7.74 -0.45 -22.66
N GLY A 306 -6.59 -1.10 -22.84
CA GLY A 306 -6.42 -2.25 -23.73
C GLY A 306 -7.36 -3.41 -23.40
N HIS A 307 -7.50 -3.76 -22.12
CA HIS A 307 -8.47 -4.78 -21.67
C HIS A 307 -9.90 -4.40 -22.02
N VAL A 308 -10.32 -3.16 -21.75
CA VAL A 308 -11.66 -2.70 -22.11
C VAL A 308 -11.91 -2.76 -23.61
N PHE A 309 -10.95 -2.32 -24.43
CA PHE A 309 -11.08 -2.36 -25.89
C PHE A 309 -11.20 -3.79 -26.42
N LEU A 310 -10.45 -4.73 -25.84
CA LEU A 310 -10.54 -6.14 -26.17
C LEU A 310 -11.89 -6.74 -25.75
N GLU A 311 -12.37 -6.41 -24.55
CA GLU A 311 -13.68 -6.87 -24.03
C GLU A 311 -14.86 -6.33 -24.85
N GLU A 312 -14.79 -5.07 -25.29
CA GLU A 312 -15.81 -4.43 -26.13
C GLU A 312 -15.72 -4.84 -27.61
N GLY A 313 -14.68 -5.58 -27.99
CA GLY A 313 -14.43 -6.02 -29.37
C GLY A 313 -14.04 -4.88 -30.31
N LEU A 314 -13.41 -3.83 -29.77
CA LEU A 314 -12.87 -2.69 -30.52
C LEU A 314 -11.47 -2.98 -31.07
N ILE A 315 -10.73 -3.91 -30.45
CA ILE A 315 -9.47 -4.45 -30.96
C ILE A 315 -9.60 -5.96 -31.11
N ASP A 316 -9.10 -6.49 -32.21
CA ASP A 316 -9.04 -7.92 -32.44
C ASP A 316 -7.84 -8.55 -31.69
N ARG A 317 -8.07 -9.68 -31.04
CA ARG A 317 -7.00 -10.43 -30.35
C ARG A 317 -5.86 -10.83 -31.30
N GLU A 318 -6.16 -11.09 -32.58
CA GLU A 318 -5.16 -11.41 -33.60
C GLU A 318 -4.22 -10.22 -33.85
N GLU A 319 -4.70 -8.98 -33.81
CA GLU A 319 -3.88 -7.77 -33.94
C GLU A 319 -2.89 -7.64 -32.77
N LEU A 320 -3.36 -7.91 -31.54
CA LEU A 320 -2.49 -7.91 -30.35
C LEU A 320 -1.45 -9.04 -30.39
N ASP A 321 -1.82 -10.22 -30.92
CA ASP A 321 -0.90 -11.35 -31.08
C ASP A 321 0.17 -11.05 -32.13
N GLU A 322 -0.21 -10.48 -33.28
CA GLU A 322 0.71 -10.05 -34.33
C GLU A 322 1.69 -8.98 -33.84
N ALA A 323 1.26 -8.10 -32.94
CA ALA A 323 2.09 -7.11 -32.28
C ALA A 323 2.96 -7.68 -31.14
N GLY A 324 2.78 -8.95 -30.77
CA GLY A 324 3.53 -9.59 -29.68
C GLY A 324 3.17 -9.07 -28.28
N LEU A 325 1.96 -8.51 -28.13
CA LEU A 325 1.50 -7.89 -26.88
C LEU A 325 0.85 -8.89 -25.91
N LEU A 326 0.61 -10.13 -26.35
CA LEU A 326 -0.04 -11.15 -25.54
C LEU A 326 0.99 -12.04 -24.82
N VAL A 327 0.74 -12.31 -23.54
CA VAL A 327 1.44 -13.30 -22.72
C VAL A 327 0.50 -14.47 -22.50
N ASP A 328 0.92 -15.68 -22.87
CA ASP A 328 0.06 -16.89 -22.87
C ASP A 328 -1.29 -16.68 -23.58
N GLY A 329 -1.25 -15.87 -24.64
CA GLY A 329 -2.40 -15.53 -25.46
C GLY A 329 -3.36 -14.52 -24.83
N ARG A 330 -3.12 -13.98 -23.63
CA ARG A 330 -3.94 -12.90 -23.05
C ARG A 330 -3.13 -11.61 -22.95
N LEU A 331 -3.82 -10.47 -22.94
CA LEU A 331 -3.17 -9.23 -22.54
C LEU A 331 -2.78 -9.36 -21.05
N PRO A 332 -1.57 -8.96 -20.64
CA PRO A 332 -1.17 -9.08 -19.24
C PRO A 332 -1.99 -8.13 -18.35
N LEU A 333 -2.06 -8.43 -17.06
CA LEU A 333 -2.71 -7.59 -16.04
C LEU A 333 -1.74 -6.57 -15.45
N SER A 334 -0.44 -6.84 -15.50
CA SER A 334 0.63 -5.92 -15.09
C SER A 334 1.67 -5.75 -16.21
N PRO A 335 2.25 -4.54 -16.39
CA PRO A 335 3.38 -4.34 -17.30
C PRO A 335 4.58 -5.26 -17.00
N GLN A 336 4.70 -5.74 -15.76
CA GLN A 336 5.81 -6.59 -15.30
C GLN A 336 5.72 -8.03 -15.84
N GLU A 337 4.57 -8.45 -16.38
CA GLU A 337 4.39 -9.79 -16.96
C GLU A 337 5.04 -9.94 -18.34
N TRP A 338 5.34 -8.84 -19.04
CA TRP A 338 6.02 -8.93 -20.33
C TRP A 338 7.50 -9.29 -20.17
N GLU A 339 7.96 -10.27 -20.93
CA GLU A 339 9.38 -10.55 -21.10
C GLU A 339 10.04 -9.44 -21.93
N GLY A 340 10.73 -8.48 -21.28
CA GLY A 340 11.47 -7.43 -22.00
C GLY A 340 11.45 -6.08 -21.30
N ASP A 341 11.46 -5.00 -22.10
CA ASP A 341 11.26 -3.63 -21.61
C ASP A 341 9.76 -3.32 -21.65
N PRO A 342 9.07 -3.24 -20.49
CA PRO A 342 7.64 -2.97 -20.44
C PRO A 342 7.25 -1.66 -21.14
N ARG A 343 8.13 -0.66 -21.20
CA ARG A 343 7.82 0.61 -21.84
C ARG A 343 7.58 0.47 -23.34
N MET A 344 8.39 -0.35 -24.00
CA MET A 344 8.23 -0.61 -25.43
C MET A 344 6.88 -1.30 -25.71
N MET A 345 6.49 -2.27 -24.87
CA MET A 345 5.22 -2.96 -25.02
C MET A 345 4.02 -2.02 -24.78
N ILE A 346 4.13 -1.11 -23.82
CA ILE A 346 3.10 -0.07 -23.60
C ILE A 346 3.01 0.89 -24.78
N ASP A 347 4.15 1.29 -25.37
CA ASP A 347 4.17 2.14 -26.56
C ASP A 347 3.51 1.47 -27.77
N ASP A 348 3.76 0.18 -27.97
CA ASP A 348 3.13 -0.59 -29.04
C ASP A 348 1.62 -0.77 -28.79
N LEU A 349 1.20 -1.04 -27.55
CA LEU A 349 -0.22 -1.14 -27.18
C LEU A 349 -0.95 0.19 -27.39
N ASP A 350 -0.37 1.30 -26.94
CA ASP A 350 -0.92 2.65 -27.12
C ASP A 350 -1.08 3.02 -28.61
N ALA A 351 -0.13 2.59 -29.45
CA ALA A 351 -0.22 2.78 -30.90
C ALA A 351 -1.38 2.00 -31.52
N VAL A 352 -1.63 0.77 -31.08
CA VAL A 352 -2.78 -0.04 -31.51
C VAL A 352 -4.09 0.61 -31.07
N LEU A 353 -4.20 1.03 -29.80
CA LEU A 353 -5.39 1.71 -29.26
C LEU A 353 -5.70 2.99 -30.05
N SER A 354 -4.69 3.83 -30.25
CA SER A 354 -4.80 5.09 -31.00
C SER A 354 -5.23 4.87 -32.46
N ALA A 355 -4.78 3.80 -33.10
CA ALA A 355 -5.18 3.49 -34.48
C ALA A 355 -6.68 3.18 -34.59
N GLN A 356 -7.24 2.46 -33.60
CA GLN A 356 -8.65 2.12 -33.60
C GLN A 356 -9.55 3.33 -33.31
N ASN A 357 -9.17 4.21 -32.39
CA ASN A 357 -9.98 5.38 -32.07
C ASN A 357 -10.11 6.35 -33.25
N ASN A 358 -9.03 6.52 -34.03
CA ASN A 358 -9.04 7.32 -35.25
C ASN A 358 -9.84 6.68 -36.41
N GLY A 359 -10.16 5.39 -36.32
CA GLY A 359 -11.00 4.69 -37.30
C GLY A 359 -12.50 4.78 -37.02
N LEU A 360 -12.90 5.17 -35.80
CA LEU A 360 -14.29 5.25 -35.34
C LEU A 360 -14.93 6.64 -35.47
N GLY A 361 -14.13 7.69 -35.69
CA GLY A 361 -14.57 9.07 -35.94
C GLY A 361 -14.75 9.39 -37.42
#